data_AF-A0A9W9PUP0-F1
#
_entry.id   AF-A0A9W9PUP0-F1
#
_cell.length_a   1.000
_cell.length_b   1.000
_cell.length_c   1.000
_cell.angle_alpha   90.00
_cell.angle_beta   90.00
_cell.angle_gamma   90.00
#
_symmetry.space_group_name_H-M   'P 1'
#
loop_
_entity.id
_entity.type
_entity.pdbx_description
1 polymer ?
#
loop_
_entity_poly.entity_id
_entity_poly.type
_entity_poly.pdbx_seq_one_letter_code
_entity_poly.pdbx_strand_id
1 'polypeptide(L)'
;MPQPSTSAFERPLSDSFRHLSSITKLRSEWEFIKWSRELNDAFDLINGNFWEILCGDRPMPAEPEYAVTSREEVQRYIADRDRISVKRVTQQDLNTTIQDHIQENVRLHERYESILKLWKDQNWRALSLLKSTVECESQQCISGIRNVREAYLKLLSNYGTSWQNAVLKWSKWTAVRFEQDMTPKYFVMRFENTLQELLLVMDPTTVPSIIQYMQFVNSMRYHEGAHKFLATVRPDGDSGSLMKTTYERFFACGPYKL
;
A
#
# COMPACT_ATOMS: atom_id res chain seq x y z
N MET A 1 19.25 2.15 22.13
CA MET A 1 18.04 1.35 21.84
C MET A 1 16.85 2.32 21.80
N PRO A 2 16.15 2.48 20.67
CA PRO A 2 14.95 3.31 20.64
C PRO A 2 13.82 2.57 21.36
N GLN A 3 13.17 3.27 22.30
CA GLN A 3 11.96 2.80 22.99
C GLN A 3 10.83 2.58 21.97
N PRO A 4 9.92 1.61 22.19
CA PRO A 4 8.71 1.52 21.40
C PRO A 4 7.81 2.71 21.74
N SER A 5 7.65 3.59 20.75
CA SER A 5 6.81 4.78 20.83
C SER A 5 5.35 4.40 21.06
N THR A 6 4.82 4.92 22.17
CA THR A 6 3.41 5.28 22.41
C THR A 6 2.35 4.29 21.93
N SER A 7 1.90 3.47 22.89
CA SER A 7 0.50 3.05 23.04
C SER A 7 -0.44 4.19 22.64
N ALA A 8 -0.99 4.12 21.43
CA ALA A 8 -2.20 4.84 21.10
C ALA A 8 -3.30 4.21 21.98
N PHE A 9 -3.79 4.96 22.95
CA PHE A 9 -4.94 4.58 23.78
C PHE A 9 -6.10 4.17 22.84
N GLU A 10 -6.31 2.87 22.65
CA GLU A 10 -7.42 2.36 21.87
C GLU A 10 -8.72 2.64 22.62
N ARG A 11 -9.59 3.48 22.05
CA ARG A 11 -10.88 3.80 22.66
C ARG A 11 -11.82 2.59 22.61
N PRO A 12 -12.70 2.42 23.61
CA PRO A 12 -13.72 1.37 23.58
C PRO A 12 -14.59 1.48 22.31
N LEU A 13 -15.05 0.34 21.80
CA LEU A 13 -15.94 0.30 20.62
C LEU A 13 -17.20 1.16 20.82
N SER A 14 -17.75 1.23 22.03
CA SER A 14 -18.92 2.05 22.38
C SER A 14 -18.73 3.55 22.14
N ASP A 15 -17.51 4.07 22.40
CA ASP A 15 -17.18 5.48 22.15
C ASP A 15 -16.89 5.72 20.66
N SER A 16 -16.35 4.71 19.97
CA SER A 16 -16.10 4.74 18.53
C SER A 16 -17.40 4.90 17.72
N PHE A 17 -18.50 4.27 18.16
CA PHE A 17 -19.80 4.41 17.51
C PHE A 17 -20.39 5.83 17.58
N ARG A 18 -19.99 6.65 18.56
CA ARG A 18 -20.45 8.05 18.67
C ARG A 18 -19.86 8.95 17.57
N HIS A 19 -18.67 8.63 17.08
CA HIS A 19 -18.08 9.34 15.95
C HIS A 19 -18.73 8.92 14.63
N LEU A 20 -19.11 7.64 14.52
CA LEU A 20 -19.74 7.07 13.32
C LEU A 20 -21.23 7.39 13.18
N SER A 21 -21.93 7.76 14.26
CA SER A 21 -23.35 8.12 14.20
C SER A 21 -23.62 9.40 13.40
N SER A 22 -22.59 10.21 13.16
CA SER A 22 -22.65 11.44 12.35
C SER A 22 -22.39 11.20 10.86
N ILE A 23 -21.92 10.01 10.47
CA ILE A 23 -21.59 9.68 9.08
C ILE A 23 -22.88 9.47 8.27
N THR A 24 -22.92 10.08 7.09
CA THR A 24 -23.96 9.82 6.08
C THR A 24 -23.93 8.35 5.68
N LYS A 25 -25.00 7.59 5.91
CA LYS A 25 -25.03 6.17 5.52
C LYS A 25 -24.89 6.00 4.01
N LEU A 26 -24.07 5.05 3.57
CA LEU A 26 -23.97 4.70 2.15
C LEU A 26 -25.23 3.93 1.70
N ARG A 27 -26.08 4.57 0.88
CA ARG A 27 -27.25 3.96 0.22
C ARG A 27 -27.10 3.91 -1.29
N SER A 28 -26.37 4.88 -1.86
CA SER A 28 -26.25 5.04 -3.31
C SER A 28 -24.90 5.61 -3.73
N GLU A 29 -24.64 5.58 -5.04
CA GLU A 29 -23.44 6.15 -5.67
C GLU A 29 -23.25 7.64 -5.35
N TRP A 30 -24.34 8.40 -5.22
CA TRP A 30 -24.32 9.85 -4.97
C TRP A 30 -23.74 10.22 -3.61
N GLU A 31 -23.85 9.32 -2.64
CA GLU A 31 -23.36 9.52 -1.28
C GLU A 31 -21.91 9.05 -1.13
N PHE A 32 -21.37 8.30 -2.10
CA PHE A 32 -20.12 7.57 -1.96
C PHE A 32 -18.93 8.47 -1.61
N ILE A 33 -18.72 9.59 -2.32
CA ILE A 33 -17.61 10.51 -2.04
C ILE A 33 -17.71 11.11 -0.65
N LYS A 34 -18.89 11.59 -0.29
CA LYS A 34 -19.13 12.21 1.01
C LYS A 34 -18.94 11.19 2.13
N TRP A 35 -19.56 10.01 1.99
CA TRP A 35 -19.43 8.90 2.92
C TRP A 35 -17.96 8.46 3.07
N SER A 36 -17.23 8.28 1.97
CA SER A 36 -15.83 7.83 2.02
C SER A 36 -14.93 8.84 2.74
N ARG A 37 -15.19 10.14 2.57
CA ARG A 37 -14.46 11.19 3.29
C ARG A 37 -14.81 11.19 4.78
N GLU A 38 -16.10 11.15 5.13
CA GLU A 38 -16.55 11.10 6.52
C GLU A 38 -16.08 9.83 7.24
N LEU A 39 -15.99 8.71 6.52
CA LEU A 39 -15.41 7.46 6.99
C LEU A 39 -13.92 7.59 7.29
N ASN A 40 -13.15 8.21 6.38
CA ASN A 40 -11.74 8.49 6.61
C ASN A 40 -11.52 9.32 7.88
N ASP A 41 -12.21 10.46 7.98
CA ASP A 41 -12.08 11.37 9.11
C ASP A 41 -12.44 10.68 10.45
N ALA A 42 -13.49 9.85 10.45
CA ALA A 42 -13.86 9.09 11.64
C ALA A 42 -12.87 7.98 11.97
N PHE A 43 -12.34 7.28 10.97
CA PHE A 43 -11.33 6.22 11.18
C PHE A 43 -10.04 6.82 11.75
N ASP A 44 -9.58 7.95 11.21
CA ASP A 44 -8.41 8.69 11.72
C ASP A 44 -8.58 9.10 13.19
N LEU A 45 -9.78 9.56 13.57
CA LEU A 45 -10.10 9.94 14.95
C LEU A 45 -10.19 8.77 15.93
N ILE A 46 -10.58 7.58 15.46
CA ILE A 46 -10.71 6.38 16.29
C ILE A 46 -9.36 5.66 16.41
N ASN A 47 -8.74 5.37 15.28
CA ASN A 47 -7.43 4.75 15.16
C ASN A 47 -6.91 4.93 13.72
N GLY A 48 -5.87 5.76 13.53
CA GLY A 48 -5.30 6.04 12.21
C GLY A 48 -4.88 4.80 11.40
N ASN A 49 -4.61 3.67 12.07
CA ASN A 49 -4.28 2.42 11.37
C ASN A 49 -5.49 1.82 10.63
N PHE A 50 -6.73 2.17 10.99
CA PHE A 50 -7.91 1.58 10.34
C PHE A 50 -8.02 2.00 8.88
N TRP A 51 -7.75 3.27 8.60
CA TRP A 51 -7.74 3.77 7.22
C TRP A 51 -6.59 3.15 6.43
N GLU A 52 -5.39 3.05 7.01
CA GLU A 52 -4.23 2.40 6.38
C GLU A 52 -4.50 0.93 6.02
N ILE A 53 -5.16 0.16 6.90
CA ILE A 53 -5.55 -1.23 6.61
C ILE A 53 -6.58 -1.27 5.48
N LEU A 54 -7.55 -0.36 5.51
CA LEU A 54 -8.64 -0.27 4.53
C LEU A 54 -8.12 0.09 3.12
N CYS A 55 -7.18 1.03 2.99
CA CYS A 55 -6.54 1.38 1.72
C CYS A 55 -5.51 0.33 1.27
N GLY A 56 -4.98 -0.45 2.21
CA GLY A 56 -3.96 -1.47 1.95
C GLY A 56 -2.52 -1.00 2.12
N ASP A 57 -2.32 0.20 2.66
CA ASP A 57 -1.01 0.71 3.06
C ASP A 57 -0.43 -0.10 4.23
N ARG A 58 -1.32 -0.72 5.03
CA ARG A 58 -0.97 -1.68 6.08
C ARG A 58 -1.54 -3.07 5.78
N PRO A 59 -0.92 -3.84 4.87
CA PRO A 59 -1.39 -5.17 4.50
C PRO A 59 -1.24 -6.16 5.66
N MET A 60 -1.86 -7.33 5.51
CA MET A 60 -1.68 -8.43 6.45
C MET A 60 -0.18 -8.80 6.53
N PRO A 61 0.38 -8.97 7.74
CA PRO A 61 1.77 -9.37 7.90
C PRO A 61 2.07 -10.68 7.16
N ALA A 62 3.18 -10.71 6.43
CA ALA A 62 3.68 -11.93 5.83
C ALA A 62 4.41 -12.78 6.87
N GLU A 63 4.33 -14.10 6.72
CA GLU A 63 5.08 -15.04 7.54
C GLU A 63 6.60 -14.81 7.34
N PRO A 64 7.40 -14.78 8.42
CA PRO A 64 8.84 -14.57 8.29
C PRO A 64 9.51 -15.78 7.64
N GLU A 65 10.65 -15.52 7.00
CA GLU A 65 11.52 -16.59 6.53
C GLU A 65 12.29 -17.18 7.73
N TYR A 66 12.02 -18.45 8.04
CA TYR A 66 12.70 -19.15 9.12
C TYR A 66 14.05 -19.68 8.64
N ALA A 67 15.05 -19.63 9.53
CA ALA A 67 16.32 -20.26 9.31
C ALA A 67 16.16 -21.78 9.21
N VAL A 68 16.89 -22.39 8.28
CA VAL A 68 16.91 -23.85 8.11
C VAL A 68 17.49 -24.54 9.34
N THR A 69 16.86 -25.62 9.79
CA THR A 69 17.32 -26.41 10.95
C THR A 69 17.74 -27.82 10.57
N SER A 70 17.63 -28.18 9.28
CA SER A 70 18.10 -29.46 8.78
C SER A 70 19.63 -29.53 8.88
N ARG A 71 20.13 -30.71 9.24
CA ARG A 71 21.55 -30.90 9.52
C ARG A 71 22.40 -30.64 8.29
N GLU A 72 21.95 -31.12 7.13
CA GLU A 72 22.63 -31.02 5.85
C GLU A 72 22.71 -29.57 5.37
N GLU A 73 21.65 -28.79 5.54
CA GLU A 73 21.62 -27.39 5.11
C GLU A 73 22.39 -26.49 6.07
N VAL A 74 22.29 -26.72 7.38
CA VAL A 74 23.12 -25.99 8.36
C VAL A 74 24.60 -26.32 8.16
N GLN A 75 24.94 -27.56 7.81
CA GLN A 75 26.32 -27.92 7.50
C GLN A 75 26.84 -27.21 6.24
N ARG A 76 26.02 -27.07 5.19
CA ARG A 76 26.36 -26.26 4.01
C ARG A 76 26.48 -24.78 4.37
N TYR A 77 25.55 -24.25 5.16
CA TYR A 77 25.57 -22.87 5.63
C TYR A 77 26.85 -22.53 6.41
N ILE A 78 27.26 -23.38 7.35
CA ILE A 78 28.52 -23.20 8.10
C ILE A 78 29.72 -23.26 7.15
N ALA A 79 29.74 -24.26 6.27
CA ALA A 79 30.84 -24.44 5.30
C ALA A 79 31.00 -23.21 4.39
N ASP A 80 29.90 -22.66 3.90
CA ASP A 80 29.87 -21.47 3.04
C ASP A 80 30.26 -20.21 3.82
N ARG A 81 29.69 -20.01 5.02
CA ARG A 81 30.00 -18.87 5.90
C ARG A 81 31.48 -18.82 6.26
N ASP A 82 32.05 -19.95 6.65
CA ASP A 82 33.43 -20.04 7.15
C ASP A 82 34.44 -20.34 6.03
N ARG A 83 33.97 -20.49 4.79
CA ARG A 83 34.78 -20.84 3.59
C ARG A 83 35.61 -22.09 3.80
N ILE A 84 35.02 -23.10 4.43
CA ILE A 84 35.62 -24.41 4.66
C ILE A 84 34.91 -25.49 3.87
N SER A 85 35.54 -26.65 3.71
CA SER A 85 34.83 -27.82 3.20
C SER A 85 33.78 -28.29 4.20
N VAL A 86 32.61 -28.71 3.72
CA VAL A 86 31.54 -29.38 4.49
C VAL A 86 32.07 -30.48 5.42
N LYS A 87 33.13 -31.20 5.00
CA LYS A 87 33.78 -32.27 5.80
C LYS A 87 34.53 -31.77 7.04
N ARG A 88 34.85 -30.47 7.11
CA ARG A 88 35.59 -29.84 8.21
C ARG A 88 34.66 -29.20 9.25
N VAL A 89 33.35 -29.16 8.99
CA VAL A 89 32.35 -28.68 9.95
C VAL A 89 32.30 -29.65 11.12
N THR A 90 32.56 -29.15 12.33
CA THR A 90 32.55 -30.01 13.52
C THR A 90 31.12 -30.27 13.98
N GLN A 91 30.94 -31.38 14.71
CA GLN A 91 29.64 -31.67 15.30
C GLN A 91 29.20 -30.61 16.32
N GLN A 92 30.16 -29.99 16.99
CA GLN A 92 29.90 -28.92 17.95
C GLN A 92 29.37 -27.67 17.24
N ASP A 93 30.05 -27.21 16.18
CA ASP A 93 29.61 -26.04 15.40
C ASP A 93 28.22 -26.25 14.81
N LEU A 94 27.96 -27.48 14.34
CA LEU A 94 26.67 -27.88 13.80
C LEU A 94 25.56 -27.84 14.85
N ASN A 95 25.79 -28.44 16.02
CA ASN A 95 24.82 -28.44 17.10
C ASN A 95 24.54 -27.02 17.61
N THR A 96 25.59 -26.20 17.79
CA THR A 96 25.44 -24.80 18.23
C THR A 96 24.64 -24.00 17.21
N THR A 97 25.00 -24.06 15.93
CA THR A 97 24.30 -23.29 14.88
C THR A 97 22.85 -23.73 14.72
N ILE A 98 22.56 -25.04 14.82
CA ILE A 98 21.18 -25.54 14.81
C ILE A 98 20.39 -24.97 15.99
N GLN A 99 20.96 -24.95 17.20
CA GLN A 99 20.30 -24.37 18.37
C GLN A 99 20.06 -22.87 18.21
N ASP A 100 21.02 -22.13 17.67
CA ASP A 100 20.88 -20.70 17.40
C ASP A 100 19.76 -20.43 16.38
N HIS A 101 19.70 -21.22 15.29
CA HIS A 101 18.61 -21.12 14.30
C HIS A 101 17.24 -21.44 14.92
N ILE A 102 17.15 -22.47 15.78
CA ILE A 102 15.90 -22.80 16.48
C ILE A 102 15.46 -21.63 17.37
N GLN A 103 16.37 -21.06 18.16
CA GLN A 103 16.04 -19.95 19.05
C GLN A 103 15.61 -18.71 18.28
N GLU A 104 16.30 -18.39 17.17
CA GLU A 104 15.91 -17.27 16.31
C GLU A 104 14.55 -17.51 15.65
N ASN A 105 14.27 -18.73 15.18
CA ASN A 105 12.98 -19.08 14.61
C ASN A 105 11.83 -18.94 15.61
N VAL A 106 12.03 -19.39 16.86
CA VAL A 106 11.06 -19.19 17.94
C VAL A 106 10.79 -17.70 18.15
N ARG A 107 11.84 -16.89 18.25
CA ARG A 107 11.73 -15.44 18.43
C ARG A 107 11.00 -14.75 17.27
N LEU A 108 11.32 -15.14 16.03
CA LEU A 108 10.66 -14.65 14.82
C LEU A 108 9.18 -15.02 14.81
N HIS A 109 8.85 -16.27 15.16
CA HIS A 109 7.49 -16.76 15.22
C HIS A 109 6.66 -16.02 16.27
N GLU A 110 7.18 -15.86 17.49
CA GLU A 110 6.50 -15.14 18.58
C GLU A 110 6.22 -13.66 18.20
N ARG A 111 7.19 -13.02 17.55
CA ARG A 111 7.03 -11.65 17.05
C ARG A 111 5.98 -11.58 15.94
N TYR A 112 6.02 -12.50 14.99
CA TYR A 112 5.06 -12.59 13.89
C TYR A 112 3.63 -12.78 14.42
N GLU A 113 3.41 -13.76 15.29
CA GLU A 113 2.10 -14.03 15.90
C GLU A 113 1.55 -12.81 16.65
N SER A 114 2.41 -12.08 17.37
CA SER A 114 2.02 -10.86 18.08
C SER A 114 1.52 -9.78 17.11
N ILE A 115 2.25 -9.54 16.03
CA ILE A 115 1.88 -8.54 15.00
C ILE A 115 0.63 -8.98 14.24
N LEU A 116 0.54 -10.27 13.88
CA LEU A 116 -0.59 -10.85 13.17
C LEU A 116 -1.88 -10.75 14.00
N LYS A 117 -1.80 -11.06 15.29
CA LYS A 117 -2.93 -10.95 16.22
C LYS A 117 -3.43 -9.51 16.31
N LEU A 118 -2.51 -8.55 16.45
CA LEU A 118 -2.85 -7.13 16.48
C LEU A 118 -3.54 -6.69 15.18
N TRP A 119 -2.95 -7.05 14.03
CA TRP A 119 -3.53 -6.72 12.73
C TRP A 119 -4.94 -7.33 12.55
N LYS A 120 -5.13 -8.59 12.95
CA LYS A 120 -6.44 -9.27 12.89
C LYS A 120 -7.50 -8.56 13.73
N ASP A 121 -7.17 -8.14 14.95
CA ASP A 121 -8.08 -7.38 15.81
C ASP A 121 -8.44 -6.03 15.18
N GLN A 122 -7.44 -5.29 14.69
CA GLN A 122 -7.66 -4.00 14.03
C GLN A 122 -8.52 -4.14 12.76
N ASN A 123 -8.23 -5.13 11.91
CA ASN A 123 -9.02 -5.44 10.72
C ASN A 123 -10.47 -5.80 11.09
N TRP A 124 -10.69 -6.62 12.12
CA TRP A 124 -12.03 -7.01 12.55
C TRP A 124 -12.83 -5.82 13.09
N ARG A 125 -12.19 -4.97 13.93
CA ARG A 125 -12.82 -3.76 14.44
C ARG A 125 -13.15 -2.78 13.31
N ALA A 126 -12.19 -2.49 12.43
CA ALA A 126 -12.40 -1.62 11.28
C ALA A 126 -13.52 -2.14 10.36
N LEU A 127 -13.61 -3.46 10.13
CA LEU A 127 -14.69 -4.07 9.38
C LEU A 127 -16.05 -3.90 10.06
N SER A 128 -16.12 -4.07 11.37
CA SER A 128 -17.36 -3.88 12.15
C SER A 128 -17.83 -2.43 12.06
N LEU A 129 -16.90 -1.48 12.21
CA LEU A 129 -17.18 -0.05 12.06
C LEU A 129 -17.61 0.28 10.63
N LEU A 130 -16.92 -0.21 9.61
CA LEU A 130 -17.28 -0.03 8.19
C LEU A 130 -18.71 -0.49 7.94
N LYS A 131 -19.06 -1.71 8.37
CA LYS A 131 -20.42 -2.27 8.26
C LYS A 131 -21.44 -1.37 8.95
N SER A 132 -21.11 -0.80 10.11
CA SER A 132 -22.01 0.12 10.79
C SER A 132 -22.27 1.42 10.03
N THR A 133 -21.46 1.80 9.02
CA THR A 133 -21.64 3.04 8.25
C THR A 133 -22.42 2.88 6.95
N VAL A 134 -22.83 1.66 6.61
CA VAL A 134 -23.57 1.38 5.37
C VAL A 134 -24.97 0.87 5.68
N GLU A 135 -25.90 1.08 4.76
CA GLU A 135 -27.30 0.63 4.89
C GLU A 135 -27.46 -0.87 4.64
N CYS A 136 -28.62 -1.43 5.00
CA CYS A 136 -28.85 -2.89 5.03
C CYS A 136 -28.49 -3.57 3.69
N GLU A 137 -28.89 -2.99 2.57
CA GLU A 137 -28.60 -3.50 1.22
C GLU A 137 -27.09 -3.50 0.92
N SER A 138 -26.39 -2.43 1.28
CA SER A 138 -24.93 -2.34 1.17
C SER A 138 -24.21 -3.33 2.09
N GLN A 139 -24.74 -3.58 3.30
CA GLN A 139 -24.19 -4.57 4.21
C GLN A 139 -24.28 -5.98 3.62
N GLN A 140 -25.38 -6.30 2.93
CA GLN A 140 -25.54 -7.60 2.26
C GLN A 140 -24.47 -7.81 1.19
N CYS A 141 -24.08 -6.76 0.45
CA CYS A 141 -23.02 -6.85 -0.58
C CYS A 141 -21.64 -7.22 0.00
N ILE A 142 -21.40 -6.92 1.27
CA ILE A 142 -20.15 -7.24 1.98
C ILE A 142 -20.35 -8.31 3.06
N SER A 143 -21.48 -9.02 3.00
CA SER A 143 -21.75 -10.14 3.89
C SER A 143 -20.76 -11.27 3.62
N GLY A 144 -20.28 -11.92 4.67
CA GLY A 144 -19.28 -12.98 4.57
C GLY A 144 -17.82 -12.52 4.36
N ILE A 145 -17.58 -11.27 3.93
CA ILE A 145 -16.22 -10.73 3.81
C ILE A 145 -15.63 -10.53 5.21
N ARG A 146 -14.39 -11.01 5.40
CA ARG A 146 -13.63 -10.96 6.67
C ARG A 146 -12.52 -9.91 6.68
N ASN A 147 -12.15 -9.39 5.52
CA ASN A 147 -11.12 -8.39 5.37
C ASN A 147 -11.76 -7.01 5.10
N VAL A 148 -11.40 -5.99 5.87
CA VAL A 148 -12.00 -4.64 5.74
C VAL A 148 -11.68 -3.98 4.40
N ARG A 149 -10.47 -4.18 3.86
CA ARG A 149 -10.08 -3.69 2.55
C ARG A 149 -10.89 -4.34 1.44
N GLU A 150 -11.06 -5.66 1.49
CA GLU A 150 -11.88 -6.38 0.51
C GLU A 150 -13.34 -5.88 0.54
N ALA A 151 -13.89 -5.67 1.73
CA ALA A 151 -15.23 -5.11 1.89
C ALA A 151 -15.31 -3.69 1.32
N TYR A 152 -14.34 -2.83 1.61
CA TYR A 152 -14.28 -1.48 1.06
C TYR A 152 -14.15 -1.47 -0.46
N LEU A 153 -13.29 -2.31 -1.04
CA LEU A 153 -13.15 -2.43 -2.50
C LEU A 153 -14.44 -2.92 -3.16
N LYS A 154 -15.19 -3.80 -2.50
CA LYS A 154 -16.51 -4.23 -2.98
C LYS A 154 -17.51 -3.08 -2.99
N LEU A 155 -17.53 -2.26 -1.93
CA LEU A 155 -18.36 -1.04 -1.88
C LEU A 155 -17.92 0.00 -2.92
N LEU A 156 -16.62 0.18 -3.13
CA LEU A 156 -16.05 1.03 -4.17
C LEU A 156 -16.44 0.54 -5.56
N SER A 157 -16.45 -0.77 -5.81
CA SER A 157 -16.89 -1.30 -7.10
C SER A 157 -18.39 -1.06 -7.35
N ASN A 158 -19.22 -1.16 -6.30
CA ASN A 158 -20.67 -1.11 -6.40
C ASN A 158 -21.23 0.33 -6.39
N TYR A 159 -20.60 1.24 -5.64
CA TYR A 159 -21.08 2.60 -5.42
C TYR A 159 -20.06 3.66 -5.89
N GLY A 160 -18.81 3.23 -6.04
CA GLY A 160 -17.67 4.08 -6.32
C GLY A 160 -17.30 4.21 -7.80
N THR A 161 -18.03 3.55 -8.71
CA THR A 161 -17.76 3.55 -10.16
C THR A 161 -18.59 4.58 -10.95
N SER A 162 -19.30 5.48 -10.26
CA SER A 162 -20.05 6.56 -10.92
C SER A 162 -19.13 7.51 -11.70
N TRP A 163 -19.65 8.13 -12.77
CA TRP A 163 -18.92 9.12 -13.56
C TRP A 163 -18.30 10.24 -12.71
N GLN A 164 -18.92 10.61 -11.59
CA GLN A 164 -18.37 11.62 -10.67
C GLN A 164 -17.07 11.17 -9.99
N ASN A 165 -16.93 9.87 -9.71
CA ASN A 165 -15.72 9.31 -9.12
C ASN A 165 -14.61 9.20 -10.17
N ALA A 166 -14.95 8.83 -11.40
CA ALA A 166 -14.04 8.95 -12.53
C ALA A 166 -13.55 10.39 -12.68
N VAL A 167 -14.44 11.39 -12.62
CA VAL A 167 -14.08 12.82 -12.67
C VAL A 167 -13.19 13.24 -11.49
N LEU A 168 -13.47 12.78 -10.26
CA LEU A 168 -12.67 13.12 -9.08
C LEU A 168 -11.28 12.48 -9.13
N LYS A 169 -11.18 11.20 -9.52
CA LYS A 169 -9.90 10.51 -9.70
C LYS A 169 -9.11 11.10 -10.88
N TRP A 170 -9.80 11.46 -11.96
CA TRP A 170 -9.21 12.17 -13.10
C TRP A 170 -8.65 13.52 -12.66
N SER A 171 -9.39 14.27 -11.85
CA SER A 171 -8.95 15.54 -11.28
C SER A 171 -7.74 15.37 -10.36
N LYS A 172 -7.73 14.34 -9.50
CA LYS A 172 -6.60 14.01 -8.61
C LYS A 172 -5.34 13.67 -9.43
N TRP A 173 -5.47 12.82 -10.45
CA TRP A 173 -4.37 12.45 -11.33
C TRP A 173 -3.85 13.65 -12.15
N THR A 174 -4.76 14.45 -12.72
CA THR A 174 -4.38 15.64 -13.50
C THR A 174 -3.83 16.79 -12.66
N ALA A 175 -4.03 16.77 -11.34
CA ALA A 175 -3.47 17.74 -10.39
C ALA A 175 -2.05 17.41 -9.92
N VAL A 176 -1.53 16.20 -10.18
CA VAL A 176 -0.16 15.83 -9.81
C VAL A 176 0.83 16.78 -10.50
N ARG A 177 1.76 17.35 -9.72
CA ARG A 177 2.84 18.22 -10.20
C ARG A 177 4.17 17.70 -9.69
N PHE A 178 5.22 17.93 -10.47
CA PHE A 178 6.58 17.77 -10.00
C PHE A 178 6.98 19.05 -9.27
N GLU A 179 7.03 18.99 -7.94
CA GLU A 179 7.31 20.12 -7.04
C GLU A 179 8.83 20.26 -6.81
N GLN A 180 9.30 21.45 -6.42
CA GLN A 180 10.74 21.78 -6.38
C GLN A 180 11.56 20.93 -5.39
N ASP A 181 10.93 20.48 -4.32
CA ASP A 181 11.49 19.66 -3.24
C ASP A 181 11.23 18.15 -3.45
N MET A 182 10.62 17.78 -4.57
CA MET A 182 10.20 16.42 -4.83
C MET A 182 11.33 15.61 -5.49
N THR A 183 11.63 14.42 -4.95
CA THR A 183 12.55 13.50 -5.65
C THR A 183 11.87 12.90 -6.89
N PRO A 184 12.62 12.64 -7.98
CA PRO A 184 12.08 11.99 -9.17
C PRO A 184 11.36 10.67 -8.89
N LYS A 185 11.92 9.86 -7.98
CA LYS A 185 11.35 8.56 -7.60
C LYS A 185 10.01 8.73 -6.91
N TYR A 186 9.92 9.68 -5.97
CA TYR A 186 8.66 9.96 -5.26
C TYR A 186 7.60 10.54 -6.21
N PHE A 187 8.00 11.40 -7.14
CA PHE A 187 7.11 11.93 -8.17
C PHE A 187 6.53 10.84 -9.07
N VAL A 188 7.37 9.97 -9.64
CA VAL A 188 6.89 8.85 -10.49
C VAL A 188 5.97 7.93 -9.70
N MET A 189 6.33 7.58 -8.46
CA MET A 189 5.48 6.78 -7.58
C MET A 189 4.11 7.45 -7.32
N ARG A 190 4.07 8.76 -7.01
CA ARG A 190 2.83 9.51 -6.78
C ARG A 190 1.97 9.56 -8.06
N PHE A 191 2.61 9.76 -9.21
CA PHE A 191 1.94 9.77 -10.51
C PHE A 191 1.35 8.40 -10.86
N GLU A 192 2.11 7.32 -10.70
CA GLU A 192 1.65 5.96 -10.97
C GLU A 192 0.54 5.53 -10.01
N ASN A 193 0.66 5.81 -8.71
CA ASN A 193 -0.37 5.45 -7.73
C ASN A 193 -1.70 6.16 -8.05
N THR A 194 -1.66 7.45 -8.37
CA THR A 194 -2.89 8.19 -8.75
C THR A 194 -3.47 7.76 -10.09
N LEU A 195 -2.63 7.34 -11.05
CA LEU A 195 -3.07 6.71 -12.29
C LEU A 195 -3.72 5.35 -12.02
N GLN A 196 -3.13 4.49 -11.19
CA GLN A 196 -3.73 3.22 -10.81
C GLN A 196 -5.09 3.41 -10.12
N GLU A 197 -5.20 4.39 -9.21
CA GLU A 197 -6.50 4.76 -8.63
C GLU A 197 -7.56 5.16 -9.66
N LEU A 198 -7.15 5.83 -10.75
CA LEU A 198 -8.03 6.20 -11.87
C LEU A 198 -8.42 4.97 -12.70
N LEU A 199 -7.46 4.10 -13.01
CA LEU A 199 -7.68 2.87 -13.78
C LEU A 199 -8.48 1.80 -13.00
N LEU A 200 -8.62 1.95 -11.68
CA LEU A 200 -9.54 1.12 -10.88
C LEU A 200 -11.01 1.50 -11.10
N VAL A 201 -11.30 2.75 -11.48
CA VAL A 201 -12.67 3.26 -11.67
C VAL A 201 -13.00 3.56 -13.13
N MET A 202 -12.03 3.44 -14.03
CA MET A 202 -12.18 3.63 -15.47
C MET A 202 -11.60 2.44 -16.23
N ASP A 203 -12.20 2.08 -17.37
CA ASP A 203 -11.65 1.03 -18.24
C ASP A 203 -10.22 1.42 -18.67
N PRO A 204 -9.22 0.51 -18.60
CA PRO A 204 -7.84 0.80 -18.97
C PRO A 204 -7.63 1.34 -20.39
N THR A 205 -8.54 1.05 -21.32
CA THR A 205 -8.53 1.60 -22.67
C THR A 205 -8.90 3.09 -22.72
N THR A 206 -9.53 3.61 -21.66
CA THR A 206 -9.98 5.02 -21.56
C THR A 206 -8.84 5.99 -21.29
N VAL A 207 -7.72 5.51 -20.73
CA VAL A 207 -6.51 6.32 -20.52
C VAL A 207 -5.33 5.70 -21.27
N PRO A 208 -5.27 5.85 -22.62
CA PRO A 208 -4.18 5.32 -23.42
C PRO A 208 -2.81 5.85 -22.97
N SER A 209 -1.74 5.09 -23.22
CA SER A 209 -0.36 5.46 -22.87
C SER A 209 0.04 6.85 -23.37
N ILE A 210 -0.50 7.31 -24.51
CA ILE A 210 -0.23 8.65 -25.04
C ILE A 210 -0.84 9.76 -24.17
N ILE A 211 -2.02 9.54 -23.60
CA ILE A 211 -2.66 10.47 -22.66
C ILE A 211 -1.89 10.49 -21.34
N GLN A 212 -1.45 9.32 -20.88
CA GLN A 212 -0.59 9.21 -19.69
C GLN A 212 0.71 10.01 -19.87
N TYR A 213 1.34 9.85 -21.03
CA TYR A 213 2.54 10.58 -21.44
C TYR A 213 2.31 12.10 -21.46
N MET A 214 1.25 12.56 -22.13
CA MET A 214 0.94 13.99 -22.22
C MET A 214 0.74 14.60 -20.83
N GLN A 215 0.04 13.89 -19.95
CA GLN A 215 -0.18 14.36 -18.59
C GLN A 215 1.10 14.32 -17.74
N PHE A 216 1.95 13.33 -17.92
CA PHE A 216 3.27 13.27 -17.28
C PHE A 216 4.11 14.49 -17.69
N VAL A 217 4.22 14.79 -18.98
CA VAL A 217 4.90 16.00 -19.49
C VAL A 217 4.29 17.27 -18.91
N ASN A 218 2.95 17.37 -18.91
CA ASN A 218 2.23 18.53 -18.38
C ASN A 218 2.50 18.77 -16.88
N SER A 219 2.58 17.70 -16.09
CA SER A 219 2.84 17.78 -14.64
C SER A 219 4.22 18.34 -14.28
N MET A 220 5.16 18.39 -15.24
CA MET A 220 6.50 18.95 -15.08
C MET A 220 6.72 20.31 -15.73
N ARG A 221 5.73 20.85 -16.46
CA ARG A 221 5.88 22.04 -17.30
C ARG A 221 6.39 23.28 -16.57
N TYR A 222 6.11 23.38 -15.26
CA TYR A 222 6.47 24.52 -14.42
C TYR A 222 7.67 24.26 -13.50
N HIS A 223 8.30 23.08 -13.59
CA HIS A 223 9.44 22.74 -12.76
C HIS A 223 10.76 23.19 -13.43
N GLU A 224 11.52 24.07 -12.79
CA GLU A 224 12.75 24.67 -13.34
C GLU A 224 13.81 23.62 -13.73
N GLY A 225 13.88 22.50 -13.00
CA GLY A 225 14.79 21.40 -13.31
C GLY A 225 14.35 20.48 -14.46
N ALA A 226 13.13 20.62 -14.97
CA ALA A 226 12.56 19.68 -15.94
C ALA A 226 12.87 20.05 -17.40
N HIS A 227 13.43 21.24 -17.69
CA HIS A 227 13.66 21.70 -19.06
C HIS A 227 14.53 20.76 -19.89
N LYS A 228 15.56 20.13 -19.30
CA LYS A 228 16.43 19.17 -19.99
C LYS A 228 15.67 17.91 -20.41
N PHE A 229 14.82 17.40 -19.52
CA PHE A 229 13.92 16.29 -19.85
C PHE A 229 12.93 16.73 -20.95
N LEU A 230 12.18 17.82 -20.73
CA LEU A 230 11.16 18.31 -21.67
C LEU A 230 11.70 18.59 -23.09
N ALA A 231 12.97 18.99 -23.22
CA ALA A 231 13.62 19.22 -24.52
C ALA A 231 14.00 17.94 -25.28
N THR A 232 14.18 16.82 -24.56
CA THR A 232 14.65 15.53 -25.13
C THR A 232 13.53 14.53 -25.38
N VAL A 233 12.36 14.77 -24.79
CA VAL A 233 11.29 13.79 -24.78
C VAL A 233 10.44 13.92 -26.04
N ARG A 234 10.55 12.92 -26.91
CA ARG A 234 9.65 12.69 -28.03
C ARG A 234 9.02 11.30 -27.89
N PRO A 235 7.71 11.17 -28.15
CA PRO A 235 7.06 9.87 -28.15
C PRO A 235 7.56 9.09 -29.37
N ASP A 236 8.30 8.00 -29.13
CA ASP A 236 8.60 7.03 -30.18
C ASP A 236 7.34 6.16 -30.37
N GLY A 237 6.83 6.12 -31.60
CA GLY A 237 5.46 5.76 -31.95
C GLY A 237 5.03 4.30 -31.77
N ASP A 238 5.67 3.51 -30.91
CA ASP A 238 5.30 2.11 -30.68
C ASP A 238 4.88 1.87 -29.21
N SER A 239 3.61 1.52 -29.04
CA SER A 239 2.81 1.88 -27.86
C SER A 239 2.90 0.91 -26.67
N GLY A 240 3.74 -0.12 -26.74
CA GLY A 240 3.87 -1.10 -25.66
C GLY A 240 4.69 -0.63 -24.45
N SER A 241 5.65 0.28 -24.65
CA SER A 241 6.63 0.66 -23.62
C SER A 241 6.75 2.16 -23.38
N LEU A 242 5.85 2.98 -23.94
CA LEU A 242 5.96 4.44 -23.94
C LEU A 242 6.20 5.03 -22.54
N MET A 243 5.41 4.64 -21.53
CA MET A 243 5.57 5.16 -20.17
C MET A 243 6.86 4.65 -19.50
N LYS A 244 7.22 3.38 -19.71
CA LYS A 244 8.46 2.80 -19.19
C LYS A 244 9.68 3.55 -19.70
N THR A 245 9.78 3.77 -21.02
CA THR A 245 10.87 4.54 -21.63
C THR A 245 10.87 6.00 -21.17
N THR A 246 9.68 6.58 -20.95
CA THR A 246 9.55 7.94 -20.43
C THR A 246 10.12 8.06 -19.02
N TYR A 247 9.82 7.12 -18.12
CA TYR A 247 10.39 7.12 -16.76
C TYR A 247 11.89 6.88 -16.75
N GLU A 248 12.41 5.94 -17.54
CA GLU A 248 13.84 5.69 -17.68
C GLU A 248 14.59 6.96 -18.12
N ARG A 249 14.08 7.67 -19.14
CA ARG A 249 14.63 8.96 -19.60
C ARG A 249 14.52 10.03 -18.54
N PHE A 250 13.42 10.09 -17.79
CA PHE A 250 13.22 11.04 -16.70
C PHE A 250 14.26 10.87 -15.61
N PHE A 251 14.54 9.64 -15.20
CA PHE A 251 15.61 9.34 -14.23
C PHE A 251 17.01 9.67 -14.79
N ALA A 252 17.27 9.38 -16.06
CA ALA A 252 18.56 9.65 -16.70
C ALA A 252 18.88 11.14 -16.90
N CYS A 253 17.87 12.02 -16.95
CA CYS A 253 18.07 13.45 -17.20
C CYS A 253 18.49 14.27 -15.95
N GLY A 254 18.49 13.68 -14.74
CA GLY A 254 18.73 14.42 -13.49
C GLY A 254 20.14 15.00 -13.33
N PRO A 255 20.23 16.26 -12.88
CA PRO A 255 20.48 16.51 -11.46
C PRO A 255 19.37 17.40 -10.90
N TYR A 256 18.32 16.77 -10.40
CA TYR A 256 17.28 17.44 -9.62
C TYR A 256 17.89 17.70 -8.24
N LYS A 257 17.92 18.96 -7.79
CA LYS A 257 18.60 19.35 -6.54
C LYS A 257 18.16 18.43 -5.39
N LEU A 258 19.14 17.82 -4.71
CA LEU A 258 18.97 17.17 -3.42
C LEU A 258 18.66 18.22 -2.35
#